data_AF-A0A950ZU23-F1
#
_entry.id   AF-A0A950ZU23-F1
#
_cell.length_a   1.000
_cell.length_b   1.000
_cell.length_c   1.000
_cell.angle_alpha   90.00
_cell.angle_beta   90.00
_cell.angle_gamma   90.00
#
_symmetry.space_group_name_H-M   'P 1'
#
loop_
_entity.id
_entity.type
_entity.pdbx_description
1 polymer ?
#
loop_
_entity_poly.entity_id
_entity_poly.type
_entity_poly.pdbx_seq_one_letter_code
_entity_poly.pdbx_strand_id
1 'polypeptide(L)'
;MSGPDPITAELIRNSLQAIVDEMALTLVRTAYSANLKSAMDLSSAVCDRQGRLIAQGLTLPLHLGSIPDAMDALLRRFEGTFRPGDAFVLNDPYDGGTHLPDFFVLQPVFVGDEHAAFVVTVAHHTDVGGRVA
;
A
#
# COMPACT_ATOMS: atom_id res chain seq x y z
N MET A 1 18.29 -13.31 22.92
CA MET A 1 18.84 -12.37 21.93
C MET A 1 18.53 -10.97 22.43
N SER A 2 19.51 -10.08 22.53
CA SER A 2 19.23 -8.66 22.78
C SER A 2 18.44 -8.13 21.59
N GLY A 3 17.32 -7.46 21.84
CA GLY A 3 16.55 -6.80 20.79
C GLY A 3 17.37 -5.73 20.07
N PRO A 4 16.83 -5.14 18.98
CA PRO A 4 17.48 -4.02 18.31
C PRO A 4 17.71 -2.87 19.29
N ASP A 5 18.79 -2.12 19.08
CA ASP A 5 19.08 -0.90 19.83
C ASP A 5 17.84 0.02 19.83
N PRO A 6 17.33 0.44 21.00
CA PRO A 6 16.09 1.21 21.07
C PRO A 6 16.12 2.51 20.25
N ILE A 7 17.28 3.19 20.21
CA ILE A 7 17.41 4.43 19.43
C ILE A 7 17.27 4.12 17.93
N THR A 8 17.96 3.09 17.46
CA THR A 8 17.87 2.62 16.07
C THR A 8 16.45 2.20 15.71
N ALA A 9 15.76 1.49 16.60
CA ALA A 9 14.36 1.09 16.38
C ALA A 9 13.44 2.31 16.21
N GLU A 10 13.60 3.36 17.02
CA GLU A 10 12.82 4.58 16.89
C GLU A 10 13.15 5.38 15.63
N LEU A 11 14.42 5.42 15.22
CA LEU A 11 14.80 6.06 13.97
C LEU A 11 14.16 5.37 12.78
N ILE A 12 14.17 4.03 12.75
CA ILE A 12 13.56 3.25 11.67
C ILE A 12 12.04 3.46 11.66
N ARG A 13 11.37 3.35 12.82
CA ARG A 13 9.91 3.53 12.89
C ARG A 13 9.49 4.93 12.40
N ASN A 14 10.14 5.99 12.88
CA ASN A 14 9.80 7.35 12.45
C ASN A 14 10.12 7.58 10.97
N SER A 15 11.18 6.96 10.44
CA SER A 15 11.51 7.04 9.01
C SER A 15 10.46 6.35 8.15
N LEU A 16 10.00 5.16 8.54
CA LEU A 16 8.91 4.46 7.85
C LEU A 16 7.60 5.25 7.91
N GLN A 17 7.27 5.86 9.04
CA GLN A 17 6.10 6.73 9.19
C GLN A 17 6.18 7.95 8.26
N ALA A 18 7.33 8.61 8.20
CA ALA A 18 7.52 9.76 7.31
C ALA A 18 7.37 9.36 5.83
N ILE A 19 7.85 8.17 5.44
CA ILE A 19 7.71 7.66 4.07
C ILE A 19 6.23 7.52 3.70
N VAL A 20 5.45 6.82 4.51
CA VAL A 20 4.03 6.58 4.21
C VAL A 20 3.20 7.87 4.24
N ASP A 21 3.53 8.83 5.11
CA ASP A 21 2.88 10.14 5.13
C ASP A 21 3.18 10.94 3.83
N GLU A 22 4.43 10.95 3.38
CA GLU A 22 4.82 11.62 2.13
C GLU A 22 4.20 10.94 0.90
N MET A 23 4.06 9.60 0.91
CA MET A 23 3.33 8.87 -0.13
C MET A 23 1.87 9.34 -0.23
N ALA A 24 1.16 9.40 0.91
CA ALA A 24 -0.23 9.87 0.94
C ALA A 24 -0.34 11.32 0.46
N LEU A 25 0.55 12.20 0.96
CA LEU A 25 0.56 13.60 0.56
C LEU A 25 0.84 13.79 -0.93
N THR A 26 1.72 12.97 -1.50
CA THR A 26 2.03 12.95 -2.93
C THR A 26 0.78 12.58 -3.74
N LEU A 27 0.03 11.56 -3.33
CA LEU A 27 -1.25 11.20 -3.97
C LEU A 27 -2.24 12.35 -3.92
N VAL A 28 -2.46 12.97 -2.75
CA VAL A 28 -3.38 14.11 -2.59
C VAL A 28 -2.99 15.27 -3.52
N ARG A 29 -1.69 15.60 -3.60
CA ARG A 29 -1.19 16.74 -4.39
C ARG A 29 -1.27 16.51 -5.90
N THR A 30 -1.14 15.26 -6.34
CA THR A 30 -1.14 14.89 -7.76
C THR A 30 -2.52 14.45 -8.27
N ALA A 31 -3.47 14.18 -7.38
CA ALA A 31 -4.80 13.76 -7.74
C ALA A 31 -5.62 14.85 -8.44
N TYR A 32 -6.29 14.45 -9.53
CA TYR A 32 -7.36 15.23 -10.15
C TYR A 32 -8.72 15.00 -9.48
N SER A 33 -8.95 13.82 -8.90
CA SER A 33 -10.21 13.45 -8.25
C SER A 33 -10.41 14.24 -6.96
N ALA A 34 -11.57 14.89 -6.81
CA ALA A 34 -11.96 15.54 -5.57
C ALA A 34 -12.08 14.56 -4.40
N ASN A 35 -12.40 13.28 -4.67
CA ASN A 35 -12.51 12.26 -3.64
C ASN A 35 -11.13 11.99 -2.99
N LEU A 36 -10.08 11.94 -3.80
CA LEU A 36 -8.72 11.77 -3.30
C LEU A 36 -8.16 13.09 -2.74
N LYS A 37 -8.41 14.22 -3.42
CA LYS A 37 -7.79 15.50 -3.08
C LYS A 37 -8.41 16.17 -1.85
N SER A 38 -9.71 16.01 -1.63
CA SER A 38 -10.46 16.73 -0.61
C SER A 38 -11.07 15.80 0.43
N ALA A 39 -11.69 14.70 0.02
CA ALA A 39 -12.22 13.70 0.96
C ALA A 39 -11.11 12.79 1.52
N MET A 40 -9.97 12.72 0.82
CA MET A 40 -8.81 11.89 1.17
C MET A 40 -9.17 10.41 1.30
N ASP A 41 -10.00 9.93 0.37
CA ASP A 41 -10.40 8.54 0.26
C ASP A 41 -9.29 7.70 -0.40
N LEU A 42 -8.20 7.56 0.33
CA LEU A 42 -6.97 6.89 -0.09
C LEU A 42 -6.24 6.32 1.12
N SER A 43 -5.30 5.42 0.85
CA SER A 43 -4.36 4.93 1.84
C SER A 43 -2.95 4.77 1.28
N SER A 44 -1.96 4.81 2.17
CA SER A 44 -0.57 4.44 1.88
C SER A 44 -0.03 3.52 2.97
N ALA A 45 0.79 2.56 2.58
CA ALA A 45 1.38 1.60 3.50
C ALA A 45 2.74 1.09 3.01
N VAL A 46 3.53 0.61 3.97
CA VAL A 46 4.70 -0.23 3.74
C VAL A 46 4.42 -1.59 4.37
N CYS A 47 4.61 -2.64 3.58
CA CYS A 47 4.58 -4.03 4.05
C CYS A 47 6.00 -4.60 3.95
N ASP A 48 6.36 -5.52 4.84
CA ASP A 48 7.63 -6.22 4.71
C ASP A 48 7.61 -7.24 3.56
N ARG A 49 8.74 -7.91 3.33
CA ARG A 49 8.91 -8.90 2.25
C ARG A 49 7.92 -10.09 2.35
N GLN A 50 7.32 -10.33 3.51
CA GLN A 50 6.31 -11.36 3.74
C GLN A 50 4.88 -10.81 3.62
N GLY A 51 4.71 -9.55 3.20
CA GLY A 51 3.40 -8.91 3.07
C GLY A 51 2.80 -8.41 4.38
N ARG A 52 3.53 -8.44 5.49
CA ARG A 52 3.03 -7.97 6.78
C ARG A 52 3.10 -6.44 6.83
N LEU A 53 2.01 -5.79 7.21
CA LEU A 53 1.97 -4.34 7.37
C LEU A 53 2.91 -3.87 8.48
N ILE A 54 3.85 -2.97 8.16
CA ILE A 54 4.85 -2.45 9.11
C ILE A 54 4.77 -0.93 9.31
N ALA A 55 4.17 -0.19 8.37
CA ALA A 55 3.87 1.23 8.53
C ALA A 55 2.66 1.63 7.68
N GLN A 56 1.91 2.63 8.15
CA GLN A 56 0.72 3.15 7.49
C GLN A 56 0.68 4.67 7.56
N GLY A 57 0.35 5.32 6.45
CA GLY A 57 0.17 6.78 6.38
C GLY A 57 -1.29 7.13 6.65
N LEU A 58 -1.76 8.23 6.09
CA LEU A 58 -3.20 8.52 6.04
C LEU A 58 -3.93 7.30 5.48
N THR A 59 -4.75 6.65 6.31
CA THR A 59 -5.35 5.35 5.99
C THR A 59 -6.77 5.29 6.53
N LEU A 60 -7.72 4.92 5.67
CA LEU A 60 -9.07 4.60 6.11
C LEU A 60 -9.08 3.22 6.81
N PRO A 61 -9.82 3.04 7.93
CA PRO A 61 -9.87 1.76 8.64
C PRO A 61 -10.24 0.56 7.77
N LEU A 62 -11.07 0.78 6.75
CA LEU A 62 -11.46 -0.23 5.79
C LEU A 62 -10.27 -0.69 4.91
N HIS A 63 -9.45 0.24 4.44
CA HIS A 63 -8.21 -0.07 3.71
C HIS A 63 -7.20 -0.79 4.62
N LEU A 64 -7.09 -0.37 5.88
CA LEU A 64 -6.18 -1.01 6.85
C LEU A 64 -6.47 -2.52 7.00
N GLY A 65 -7.75 -2.87 7.07
CA GLY A 65 -8.17 -4.27 7.20
C GLY A 65 -7.95 -5.12 5.95
N SER A 66 -7.90 -4.49 4.77
CA SER A 66 -7.87 -5.19 3.46
C SER A 66 -6.47 -5.31 2.85
N ILE A 67 -5.54 -4.41 3.19
CA ILE A 67 -4.15 -4.49 2.71
C ILE A 67 -3.49 -5.86 2.98
N PRO A 68 -3.64 -6.49 4.16
CA PRO A 68 -3.09 -7.83 4.39
C PRO A 68 -3.62 -8.89 3.40
N ASP A 69 -4.93 -8.90 3.14
CA ASP A 69 -5.55 -9.85 2.21
C ASP A 69 -5.09 -9.60 0.77
N ALA A 70 -4.94 -8.33 0.37
CA ALA A 70 -4.40 -7.93 -0.93
C ALA A 70 -2.93 -8.37 -1.10
N MET A 71 -2.12 -8.24 -0.05
CA MET A 71 -0.74 -8.73 -0.04
C MET A 71 -0.68 -10.25 -0.16
N ASP A 72 -1.54 -10.97 0.56
CA ASP A 72 -1.62 -12.42 0.46
C ASP A 72 -2.03 -12.85 -0.95
N ALA A 73 -2.96 -12.16 -1.61
CA ALA A 73 -3.34 -12.43 -3.00
C ALA A 73 -2.18 -12.21 -3.98
N LEU A 74 -1.43 -11.12 -3.80
CA LEU A 74 -0.23 -10.84 -4.59
C LEU A 74 0.81 -11.95 -4.43
N LEU A 75 1.13 -12.33 -3.20
CA LEU A 75 2.14 -13.35 -2.89
C LEU A 75 1.72 -14.72 -3.43
N ARG A 76 0.46 -15.14 -3.22
CA ARG A 76 -0.07 -16.40 -3.76
C ARG A 76 0.13 -16.53 -5.27
N ARG A 77 0.06 -15.42 -6.01
CA ARG A 77 0.07 -15.42 -7.48
C ARG A 77 1.43 -15.14 -8.10
N PHE A 78 2.27 -14.34 -7.43
CA PHE A 78 3.47 -13.77 -8.04
C PHE A 78 4.74 -13.92 -7.19
N GLU A 79 4.69 -14.59 -6.03
CA GLU A 79 5.89 -14.83 -5.22
C GLU A 79 7.00 -15.49 -6.05
N GLY A 80 8.23 -14.99 -5.88
CA GLY A 80 9.41 -15.44 -6.63
C GLY A 80 9.53 -14.87 -8.04
N THR A 81 8.57 -14.05 -8.50
CA THR A 81 8.60 -13.45 -9.86
C THR A 81 8.83 -11.95 -9.88
N PHE A 82 8.84 -11.28 -8.72
CA PHE A 82 9.01 -9.84 -8.59
C PHE A 82 10.32 -9.33 -9.16
N ARG A 83 10.27 -8.19 -9.85
CA ARG A 83 11.44 -7.49 -10.40
C ARG A 83 11.41 -6.00 -10.06
N PRO A 84 12.57 -5.35 -9.98
CA PRO A 84 12.63 -3.89 -9.84
C PRO A 84 11.84 -3.19 -10.95
N GLY A 85 10.95 -2.27 -10.55
CA GLY A 85 10.10 -1.50 -11.46
C GLY A 85 8.73 -2.12 -11.74
N ASP A 86 8.45 -3.33 -11.25
CA ASP A 86 7.11 -3.91 -11.35
C ASP A 86 6.09 -3.10 -10.54
N ALA A 87 4.85 -3.08 -11.04
CA ALA A 87 3.69 -2.57 -10.32
C ALA A 87 2.52 -3.53 -10.57
N PHE A 88 1.86 -3.92 -9.48
CA PHE A 88 0.70 -4.80 -9.50
C PHE A 88 -0.54 -4.02 -9.12
N VAL A 89 -1.66 -4.31 -9.77
CA VAL A 89 -2.93 -3.63 -9.52
C VAL A 89 -3.99 -4.66 -9.16
N LEU A 90 -4.71 -4.42 -8.07
CA LEU A 90 -5.79 -5.25 -7.56
C LEU A 90 -6.99 -4.36 -7.22
N ASN A 91 -8.19 -4.78 -7.62
CA ASN A 91 -9.44 -4.23 -7.11
C ASN A 91 -10.53 -5.32 -6.94
N ASP A 92 -10.17 -6.60 -7.04
CA ASP A 92 -11.10 -7.71 -6.90
C ASP A 92 -11.52 -7.86 -5.41
N PRO A 93 -12.80 -7.65 -5.07
CA PRO A 93 -13.26 -7.73 -3.69
C PRO A 93 -13.13 -9.13 -3.06
N TYR A 94 -12.96 -10.17 -3.89
CA TYR A 94 -12.78 -11.54 -3.43
C TYR A 94 -11.31 -11.90 -3.16
N ASP A 95 -10.37 -11.06 -3.58
CA ASP A 95 -8.93 -11.26 -3.41
C ASP A 95 -8.28 -10.12 -2.57
N GLY A 96 -9.04 -9.54 -1.65
CA GLY A 96 -8.56 -8.51 -0.72
C GLY A 96 -8.87 -7.08 -1.11
N GLY A 97 -9.56 -6.85 -2.23
CA GLY A 97 -10.23 -5.57 -2.47
C GLY A 97 -11.38 -5.35 -1.47
N THR A 98 -11.67 -4.10 -1.14
CA THR A 98 -12.80 -3.70 -0.28
C THR A 98 -14.10 -3.65 -1.09
N HIS A 99 -14.03 -3.05 -2.28
CA HIS A 99 -15.03 -3.04 -3.33
C HIS A 99 -14.37 -2.59 -4.64
N LEU A 100 -15.07 -2.76 -5.78
CA LEU A 100 -14.49 -2.52 -7.11
C LEU A 100 -13.89 -1.11 -7.33
N PRO A 101 -14.46 -0.02 -6.77
CA PRO A 101 -13.87 1.32 -6.77
C PRO A 101 -12.49 1.48 -6.15
N ASP A 102 -12.09 0.63 -5.21
CA ASP A 102 -10.83 0.80 -4.50
C ASP A 102 -9.72 0.05 -5.23
N PHE A 103 -8.81 0.80 -5.85
CA PHE A 103 -7.67 0.23 -6.54
C PHE A 103 -6.45 0.23 -5.64
N PHE A 104 -5.90 -0.95 -5.43
CA PHE A 104 -4.64 -1.20 -4.74
C PHE A 104 -3.53 -1.25 -5.79
N VAL A 105 -2.51 -0.41 -5.63
CA VAL A 105 -1.26 -0.50 -6.38
C VAL A 105 -0.18 -0.98 -5.43
N LEU A 106 0.40 -2.15 -5.72
CA LEU A 106 1.40 -2.81 -4.90
C LEU A 106 2.71 -2.88 -5.68
N GLN A 107 3.79 -2.35 -5.10
CA GLN A 107 5.10 -2.31 -5.76
C GLN A 107 6.17 -2.92 -4.86
N PRO A 108 6.94 -3.92 -5.36
CA PRO A 108 8.09 -4.44 -4.63
C PRO A 108 9.24 -3.42 -4.62
N VAL A 109 9.87 -3.25 -3.47
CA VAL A 109 11.03 -2.37 -3.25
C VAL A 109 12.27 -3.23 -3.10
N PHE A 110 13.33 -2.86 -3.83
CA PHE A 110 14.60 -3.57 -3.83
C PHE A 110 15.73 -2.71 -3.26
N VAL A 111 16.65 -3.33 -2.52
CA VAL A 111 17.91 -2.74 -2.07
C VAL A 111 19.05 -3.55 -2.69
N GLY A 112 19.65 -3.03 -3.76
CA GLY A 112 20.46 -3.87 -4.65
C GLY A 112 19.58 -4.91 -5.32
N ASP A 113 19.99 -6.18 -5.28
CA ASP A 113 19.24 -7.31 -5.84
C ASP A 113 18.26 -7.97 -4.84
N GLU A 114 18.23 -7.49 -3.60
CA GLU A 114 17.39 -8.04 -2.53
C GLU A 114 16.02 -7.36 -2.49
N HIS A 115 14.95 -8.15 -2.62
CA HIS A 115 13.58 -7.68 -2.36
C HIS A 115 13.45 -7.36 -0.87
N ALA A 116 13.25 -6.09 -0.52
CA ALA A 116 13.28 -5.62 0.86
C ALA A 116 11.88 -5.47 1.48
N ALA A 117 10.92 -4.99 0.71
CA ALA A 117 9.59 -4.61 1.19
C ALA A 117 8.62 -4.43 0.02
N PHE A 118 7.36 -4.11 0.32
CA PHE A 118 6.39 -3.56 -0.62
C PHE A 118 5.94 -2.19 -0.16
N VAL A 119 5.66 -1.32 -1.13
CA VAL A 119 4.85 -0.12 -0.91
C VAL A 119 3.47 -0.36 -1.51
N VAL A 120 2.45 0.10 -0.80
CA VAL A 120 1.05 -0.06 -1.20
C VAL A 120 0.40 1.31 -1.19
N THR A 121 -0.34 1.62 -2.25
CA THR A 121 -1.27 2.75 -2.29
C THR A 121 -2.65 2.25 -2.64
N VAL A 122 -3.66 2.83 -2.00
CA VAL A 122 -5.07 2.56 -2.29
C VAL A 122 -5.70 3.88 -2.68
N ALA A 123 -6.44 3.91 -3.79
CA ALA A 123 -7.16 5.09 -4.23
C ALA A 123 -8.57 4.73 -4.67
N HIS A 124 -9.56 5.42 -4.12
CA HIS A 124 -10.95 5.25 -4.50
C HIS A 124 -11.27 5.97 -5.81
N HIS A 125 -11.85 5.23 -6.76
CA HIS A 125 -12.37 5.74 -8.02
C HIS A 125 -13.89 5.81 -7.98
N THR A 126 -14.44 7.01 -8.21
CA THR A 126 -15.90 7.24 -8.13
C THR A 126 -16.73 6.41 -9.10
N ASP A 127 -16.14 6.01 -10.24
CA ASP A 127 -16.77 5.12 -11.21
C ASP A 127 -15.72 4.18 -11.81
N VAL A 128 -16.17 2.96 -12.10
CA VAL A 128 -15.38 1.87 -12.71
C VAL A 128 -16.13 1.20 -13.87
N GLY A 129 -17.12 1.88 -14.45
CA GLY A 129 -17.94 1.36 -15.54
C GLY A 129 -19.01 0.36 -15.09
N GLY A 130 -19.60 0.59 -13.91
CA GLY A 130 -20.70 -0.22 -13.39
C GLY A 130 -22.00 -0.08 -14.21
N ARG A 131 -23.02 -0.87 -13.87
CA ARG A 131 -24.35 -0.78 -14.53
C ARG A 131 -25.07 0.55 -14.30
N VAL A 132 -24.71 1.25 -13.23
CA VAL A 132 -25.24 2.55 -12.84
C VAL A 132 -24.06 3.44 -12.53
N ALA A 133 -24.21 4.73 -12.86
CA ALA A 133 -23.29 5.78 -12.49
C ALA A 133 -23.64 6.35 -11.11
#